data_AF-A0A6L7MN47-F1
#
_entry.id   AF-A0A6L7MN47-F1
#
_cell.length_a   1.000
_cell.length_b   1.000
_cell.length_c   1.000
_cell.angle_alpha   90.00
_cell.angle_beta   90.00
_cell.angle_gamma   90.00
#
_symmetry.space_group_name_H-M   'P 1'
#
loop_
_entity.id
_entity.type
_entity.pdbx_description
1 polymer ?
#
loop_
_entity_poly.entity_id
_entity_poly.type
_entity_poly.pdbx_seq_one_letter_code
_entity_poly.pdbx_strand_id
1 'polypeptide(L)'
;MKNTVYRRWMLPSLLALLMAVGGGTAAGAGESGSRAGPGDANATPEPLTLRRQTLIVRDIERSLRLYRDAIGMEVIYDNIIRRAHATEDRDQAIRLVFLKASNDFIGVLGLVDYEYGNPEHPVHVKPVRKEGFTPGNSVVLFNTTELEKRWHLIEAVEGVEVITGPSYREYPSYDGTSTIRVNVTTFYDPDGFLVEFNQPLDPIH
;
A
#
# COMPACT_ATOMS: atom_id res chain seq x y z
N MET A 1 47.19 -4.72 -17.84
CA MET A 1 47.60 -3.82 -16.74
C MET A 1 46.46 -2.82 -16.52
N LYS A 2 45.65 -2.97 -15.45
CA LYS A 2 45.69 -2.21 -14.16
C LYS A 2 45.52 -0.68 -14.40
N ASN A 3 44.49 0.04 -13.98
CA ASN A 3 43.76 0.19 -12.69
C ASN A 3 42.33 0.72 -13.00
N THR A 4 41.18 0.30 -12.46
CA THR A 4 40.68 0.24 -11.06
C THR A 4 40.82 1.53 -10.25
N VAL A 5 39.74 2.33 -10.19
CA VAL A 5 39.43 3.21 -9.06
C VAL A 5 37.97 2.98 -8.69
N TYR A 6 37.73 2.14 -7.67
CA TYR A 6 36.44 1.99 -7.02
C TYR A 6 36.22 3.19 -6.10
N ARG A 7 35.21 4.01 -6.40
CA ARG A 7 34.73 5.05 -5.48
C ARG A 7 33.74 4.40 -4.53
N ARG A 8 34.21 4.16 -3.31
CA ARG A 8 33.49 3.55 -2.18
C ARG A 8 32.36 4.47 -1.74
N TRP A 9 31.11 4.14 -2.08
CA TRP A 9 29.95 4.73 -1.43
C TRP A 9 29.77 4.04 -0.07
N MET A 10 29.98 4.82 1.00
CA MET A 10 29.53 4.47 2.34
C MET A 10 28.00 4.53 2.33
N LEU A 11 27.34 3.37 2.28
CA LEU A 11 25.96 3.25 2.75
C LEU A 11 25.98 3.36 4.27
N PRO A 12 25.24 4.29 4.90
CA PRO A 12 24.94 4.14 6.31
C PRO A 12 23.92 3.01 6.44
N SER A 13 24.40 1.85 6.90
CA SER A 13 23.57 0.84 7.53
C SER A 13 22.84 1.49 8.71
N LEU A 14 21.50 1.44 8.74
CA LEU A 14 20.72 1.66 9.95
C LEU A 14 19.81 0.45 10.23
N LEU A 15 20.39 -0.44 11.04
CA LEU A 15 19.82 -1.29 12.09
C LEU A 15 18.39 -0.88 12.51
N ALA A 16 17.37 -1.72 12.42
CA ALA A 16 16.96 -2.83 13.30
C ALA A 16 16.37 -2.41 14.67
N LEU A 17 15.43 -3.27 15.12
CA LEU A 17 14.90 -3.48 16.48
C LEU A 17 13.53 -2.86 16.81
N LEU A 18 12.52 -3.73 16.95
CA LEU A 18 11.78 -3.84 18.21
C LEU A 18 11.33 -5.30 18.41
N MET A 19 12.12 -6.02 19.20
CA MET A 19 11.73 -7.29 19.84
C MET A 19 11.25 -6.97 21.26
N ALA A 20 10.10 -7.55 21.61
CA ALA A 20 9.61 -7.96 22.92
C ALA A 20 9.93 -7.11 24.18
N VAL A 21 8.86 -6.62 24.81
CA VAL A 21 8.73 -6.65 26.28
C VAL A 21 7.43 -7.39 26.60
N GLY A 22 7.58 -8.61 27.12
CA GLY A 22 6.52 -9.36 27.79
C GLY A 22 6.79 -9.39 29.29
N GLY A 23 5.75 -9.19 30.08
CA GLY A 23 5.74 -9.45 31.53
C GLY A 23 4.69 -8.64 32.28
N GLY A 24 3.66 -9.32 32.82
CA GLY A 24 2.89 -8.81 33.98
C GLY A 24 1.36 -8.78 33.89
N THR A 25 0.74 -9.97 33.93
CA THR A 25 -0.52 -10.35 34.64
C THR A 25 -1.72 -9.39 34.83
N ALA A 26 -2.84 -9.81 34.21
CA ALA A 26 -4.20 -10.05 34.72
C ALA A 26 -5.08 -8.90 35.28
N ALA A 27 -6.21 -8.63 34.61
CA ALA A 27 -7.58 -9.03 35.00
C ALA A 27 -8.64 -8.05 34.46
N GLY A 28 -9.74 -8.56 33.89
CA GLY A 28 -10.97 -7.80 33.63
C GLY A 28 -11.61 -8.06 32.28
N ALA A 29 -12.59 -8.97 32.26
CA ALA A 29 -13.39 -9.36 31.10
C ALA A 29 -14.36 -8.26 30.65
N GLY A 30 -14.59 -8.19 29.35
CA GLY A 30 -15.64 -7.42 28.70
C GLY A 30 -15.67 -7.74 27.20
N GLU A 31 -16.36 -8.82 26.84
CA GLU A 31 -16.58 -9.22 25.45
C GLU A 31 -17.49 -8.20 24.72
N SER A 32 -16.98 -7.62 23.64
CA SER A 32 -17.81 -7.17 22.52
C SER A 32 -17.15 -7.63 21.23
N GLY A 33 -17.83 -8.55 20.53
CA GLY A 33 -17.28 -9.30 19.41
C GLY A 33 -16.86 -8.43 18.21
N SER A 34 -15.59 -8.56 17.86
CA SER A 34 -15.06 -8.32 16.52
C SER A 34 -14.31 -9.58 16.12
N ARG A 35 -14.84 -10.31 15.13
CA ARG A 35 -14.21 -11.53 14.63
C ARG A 35 -13.09 -11.12 13.67
N ALA A 36 -11.95 -10.73 14.21
CA ALA A 36 -10.71 -10.77 13.45
C ALA A 36 -10.45 -12.23 13.08
N GLY A 37 -10.39 -12.54 11.79
CA GLY A 37 -9.90 -13.84 11.34
C GLY A 37 -8.45 -13.97 11.78
N PRO A 38 -8.06 -15.01 12.55
CA PRO A 38 -6.66 -15.25 12.82
C PRO A 38 -6.02 -15.65 11.50
N GLY A 39 -5.00 -14.91 11.04
CA GLY A 39 -3.93 -15.60 10.31
C GLY A 39 -3.52 -16.76 11.20
N ASP A 40 -3.64 -17.99 10.71
CA ASP A 40 -3.52 -19.21 11.50
C ASP A 40 -2.34 -19.08 12.47
N ALA A 41 -2.63 -18.89 13.76
CA ALA A 41 -1.59 -18.78 14.80
C ALA A 41 -0.75 -20.08 14.92
N ASN A 42 -1.15 -21.12 14.17
CA ASN A 42 -0.52 -22.42 14.02
C ASN A 42 0.09 -22.66 12.62
N ALA A 43 0.02 -21.72 11.69
CA ALA A 43 0.71 -21.86 10.41
C ALA A 43 2.21 -21.72 10.62
N THR A 44 2.97 -22.72 10.17
CA THR A 44 4.42 -22.60 10.07
C THR A 44 4.74 -21.38 9.20
N PRO A 45 5.67 -20.49 9.63
CA PRO A 45 6.05 -19.36 8.82
C PRO A 45 6.46 -19.84 7.42
N GLU A 46 5.79 -19.30 6.39
CA GLU A 46 6.20 -19.56 5.01
C GLU A 46 7.67 -19.15 4.85
N PRO A 47 8.51 -19.96 4.17
CA PRO A 47 9.94 -19.65 4.03
C PRO A 47 10.23 -18.27 3.42
N LEU A 48 9.29 -17.74 2.63
CA LEU A 48 9.37 -16.43 2.01
C LEU A 48 7.98 -15.80 1.95
N THR A 49 7.88 -14.51 2.28
CA THR A 49 6.63 -13.75 2.21
C THR A 49 6.89 -12.33 1.73
N LEU A 50 6.20 -11.92 0.66
CA LEU A 50 6.10 -10.51 0.31
C LEU A 50 5.10 -9.84 1.25
N ARG A 51 5.62 -9.30 2.35
CA ARG A 51 4.79 -8.81 3.46
C ARG A 51 4.06 -7.50 3.12
N ARG A 52 4.76 -6.55 2.51
CA ARG A 52 4.28 -5.17 2.36
C ARG A 52 4.86 -4.47 1.14
N GLN A 53 4.02 -3.71 0.45
CA GLN A 53 4.45 -2.64 -0.46
C GLN A 53 4.20 -1.29 0.20
N THR A 54 5.11 -0.32 0.02
CA THR A 54 4.95 1.01 0.62
C THR A 54 5.00 2.09 -0.43
N LEU A 55 3.96 2.92 -0.46
CA LEU A 55 3.83 4.11 -1.31
C LEU A 55 4.24 5.33 -0.49
N ILE A 56 5.11 6.14 -1.08
CA ILE A 56 5.46 7.46 -0.53
C ILE A 56 4.50 8.45 -1.17
N VAL A 57 3.72 9.12 -0.33
CA VAL A 57 2.58 9.94 -0.74
C VAL A 57 2.80 11.39 -0.33
N ARG A 58 2.27 12.32 -1.11
CA ARG A 58 2.38 13.75 -0.80
C ARG A 58 1.32 14.23 0.18
N ASP A 59 0.20 13.51 0.29
CA ASP A 59 -0.93 13.87 1.16
C ASP A 59 -1.62 12.58 1.56
N ILE A 60 -1.34 12.13 2.77
CA ILE A 60 -1.85 10.86 3.26
C ILE A 60 -3.37 10.84 3.41
N GLU A 61 -4.02 11.99 3.62
CA GLU A 61 -5.48 12.05 3.72
C GLU A 61 -6.14 11.82 2.36
N ARG A 62 -5.56 12.33 1.27
CA ARG A 62 -5.99 12.01 -0.10
C ARG A 62 -5.84 10.53 -0.39
N SER A 63 -4.69 9.95 -0.05
CA SER A 63 -4.46 8.52 -0.24
C SER A 63 -5.43 7.66 0.60
N LEU A 64 -5.74 8.05 1.84
CA LEU A 64 -6.70 7.33 2.68
C LEU A 64 -8.13 7.39 2.13
N ARG A 65 -8.56 8.52 1.55
CA ARG A 65 -9.85 8.59 0.84
C ARG A 65 -9.97 7.55 -0.27
N LEU A 66 -8.87 7.27 -0.98
CA LEU A 66 -8.85 6.20 -1.96
C LEU A 66 -8.77 4.81 -1.30
N TYR A 67 -7.67 4.51 -0.61
CA TYR A 67 -7.36 3.14 -0.22
C TYR A 67 -8.24 2.63 0.92
N ARG A 68 -8.53 3.47 1.93
CA ARG A 68 -9.40 3.10 3.05
C ARG A 68 -10.87 3.25 2.68
N ASP A 69 -11.25 4.43 2.21
CA ASP A 69 -12.68 4.78 2.12
C ASP A 69 -13.33 4.23 0.83
N ALA A 70 -12.72 4.46 -0.34
CA ALA A 70 -13.28 4.02 -1.62
C ALA A 70 -13.01 2.53 -1.92
N ILE A 71 -11.74 2.11 -1.89
CA ILE A 71 -11.31 0.73 -2.15
C ILE A 71 -11.75 -0.21 -1.01
N GLY A 72 -11.70 0.26 0.23
CA GLY A 72 -12.19 -0.51 1.40
C GLY A 72 -11.14 -1.30 2.15
N MET A 73 -9.86 -0.92 2.05
CA MET A 73 -8.83 -1.49 2.90
C MET A 73 -9.03 -1.07 4.36
N GLU A 74 -8.60 -1.92 5.29
CA GLU A 74 -8.72 -1.65 6.72
C GLU A 74 -7.38 -1.17 7.29
N VAL A 75 -7.40 -0.08 8.07
CA VAL A 75 -6.21 0.43 8.76
C VAL A 75 -5.84 -0.51 9.92
N ILE A 76 -4.60 -0.97 9.94
CA ILE A 76 -4.05 -1.85 11.00
C ILE A 76 -2.91 -1.20 11.79
N TYR A 77 -2.40 -0.06 11.33
CA TYR A 77 -1.40 0.73 12.03
C TYR A 77 -1.50 2.17 11.53
N ASP A 78 -1.49 3.14 12.44
CA ASP A 78 -1.45 4.57 12.12
C ASP A 78 -0.67 5.28 13.22
N ASN A 79 0.49 5.83 12.87
CA ASN A 79 1.33 6.56 13.83
C ASN A 79 2.00 7.77 13.19
N ILE A 80 2.18 8.80 14.02
CA ILE A 80 2.94 10.00 13.67
C ILE A 80 4.27 9.95 14.42
N ILE A 81 5.36 9.91 13.66
CA ILE A 81 6.73 9.93 14.16
C ILE A 81 7.26 11.35 14.05
N ARG A 82 7.69 11.94 15.17
CA ARG A 82 8.30 13.27 15.21
C ARG A 82 9.79 13.15 15.46
N ARG A 83 10.59 13.88 14.70
CA ARG A 83 12.06 13.92 14.82
C ARG A 83 12.61 15.23 14.27
N ALA A 84 13.81 15.60 14.65
CA ALA A 84 14.54 16.68 13.98
C ALA A 84 14.72 16.35 12.48
N HIS A 85 14.53 17.34 11.61
CA HIS A 85 14.75 17.18 10.18
C HIS A 85 16.25 16.91 9.90
N ALA A 86 16.54 16.04 8.93
CA ALA A 86 17.90 15.56 8.70
C ALA A 86 18.88 16.66 8.23
N THR A 87 18.37 17.70 7.58
CA THR A 87 19.18 18.75 6.93
C THR A 87 18.71 20.18 7.20
N GLU A 88 17.59 20.37 7.89
CA GLU A 88 16.99 21.70 8.13
C GLU A 88 16.82 21.88 9.63
N ASP A 89 16.91 23.13 10.11
CA ASP A 89 16.70 23.46 11.52
C ASP A 89 15.20 23.58 11.83
N ARG A 90 14.52 22.43 11.80
CA ARG A 90 13.10 22.28 12.15
C ARG A 90 12.79 20.85 12.58
N ASP A 91 11.67 20.66 13.26
CA ASP A 91 11.08 19.34 13.45
C ASP A 91 10.35 18.88 12.17
N GLN A 92 10.41 17.57 11.92
CA GLN A 92 9.69 16.87 10.87
C GLN A 92 8.71 15.87 11.51
N ALA A 93 7.45 15.93 11.09
CA ALA A 93 6.45 14.93 11.41
C ALA A 93 6.23 14.02 10.19
N ILE A 94 6.35 12.71 10.41
CA ILE A 94 6.13 11.68 9.39
C ILE A 94 4.92 10.88 9.82
N ARG A 95 3.92 10.73 8.97
CA ARG A 95 2.80 9.83 9.23
C ARG A 95 2.97 8.54 8.45
N LEU A 96 2.85 7.42 9.18
CA LEU A 96 3.01 6.08 8.67
C LEU A 96 1.73 5.30 8.94
N VAL A 97 1.07 4.88 7.86
CA VAL A 97 -0.17 4.10 7.93
C VAL A 97 0.01 2.76 7.21
N PHE A 98 -0.45 1.67 7.81
CA PHE A 98 -0.56 0.37 7.16
C PHE A 98 -2.03 -0.03 7.02
N LEU A 99 -2.38 -0.50 5.84
CA LEU A 99 -3.71 -1.00 5.50
C LEU A 99 -3.62 -2.46 5.04
N LYS A 100 -4.57 -3.28 5.48
CA LYS A 100 -4.78 -4.63 4.96
C LYS A 100 -5.93 -4.68 3.97
N ALA A 101 -5.83 -5.61 3.02
CA ALA A 101 -6.99 -6.12 2.31
C ALA A 101 -7.61 -7.25 3.16
N SER A 102 -7.45 -8.51 2.75
CA SER A 102 -8.01 -9.67 3.46
C SER A 102 -7.13 -10.25 4.58
N ASN A 103 -5.83 -9.92 4.61
CA ASN A 103 -4.85 -10.51 5.52
C ASN A 103 -4.02 -9.41 6.22
N ASP A 104 -3.82 -9.54 7.54
CA ASP A 104 -3.12 -8.55 8.37
C ASP A 104 -1.58 -8.64 8.31
N PHE A 105 -1.05 -9.71 7.68
CA PHE A 105 0.38 -9.97 7.57
C PHE A 105 0.92 -9.93 6.14
N ILE A 106 0.18 -10.45 5.15
CA ILE A 106 0.60 -10.55 3.73
C ILE A 106 -0.18 -9.54 2.88
N GLY A 107 0.49 -8.93 1.90
CA GLY A 107 -0.17 -7.99 0.99
C GLY A 107 -0.61 -6.70 1.66
N VAL A 108 0.11 -6.27 2.70
CA VAL A 108 -0.15 -5.01 3.39
C VAL A 108 0.30 -3.84 2.50
N LEU A 109 -0.54 -2.80 2.39
CA LEU A 109 -0.17 -1.55 1.75
C LEU A 109 0.24 -0.54 2.84
N GLY A 110 1.45 -0.01 2.73
CA GLY A 110 1.91 1.09 3.56
C GLY A 110 1.83 2.42 2.84
N LEU A 111 1.40 3.46 3.55
CA LEU A 111 1.41 4.85 3.09
C LEU A 111 2.34 5.64 4.01
N VAL A 112 3.20 6.47 3.42
CA VAL A 112 4.12 7.34 4.16
C VAL A 112 4.06 8.75 3.62
N ASP A 113 3.71 9.68 4.50
CA ASP A 113 3.86 11.11 4.26
C ASP A 113 4.99 11.65 5.13
N TYR A 114 6.08 12.07 4.48
CA TYR A 114 7.28 12.56 5.15
C TYR A 114 7.16 14.00 5.66
N GLU A 115 6.19 14.76 5.16
CA GLU A 115 6.00 16.18 5.46
C GLU A 115 4.60 16.42 6.04
N TYR A 116 4.11 15.44 6.79
CA TYR A 116 2.80 15.47 7.40
C TYR A 116 2.66 16.68 8.34
N GLY A 117 1.59 17.46 8.16
CA GLY A 117 1.36 18.68 8.94
C GLY A 117 2.18 19.89 8.48
N ASN A 118 2.87 19.82 7.34
CA ASN A 118 3.58 20.93 6.72
C ASN A 118 2.97 21.28 5.33
N PRO A 119 1.76 21.85 5.27
CA PRO A 119 1.01 22.03 4.02
C PRO A 119 1.71 22.95 2.99
N GLU A 120 2.60 23.82 3.45
CA GLU A 120 3.37 24.73 2.59
C GLU A 120 4.62 24.05 1.98
N HIS A 121 4.90 22.79 2.34
CA HIS A 121 6.07 22.10 1.82
C HIS A 121 5.98 21.92 0.29
N PRO A 122 7.06 22.18 -0.47
CA PRO A 122 7.01 22.13 -1.93
C PRO A 122 6.59 20.77 -2.52
N VAL A 123 6.67 19.68 -1.76
CA VAL A 123 6.22 18.35 -2.21
C VAL A 123 4.75 18.33 -2.61
N HIS A 124 3.90 19.12 -1.94
CA HIS A 124 2.45 19.15 -2.19
C HIS A 124 2.10 19.76 -3.55
N VAL A 125 2.99 20.60 -4.10
CA VAL A 125 2.79 21.29 -5.40
C VAL A 125 3.65 20.72 -6.53
N LYS A 126 4.53 19.74 -6.26
CA LYS A 126 5.32 19.09 -7.30
C LYS A 126 4.39 18.41 -8.33
N PRO A 127 4.69 18.43 -9.63
CA PRO A 127 3.90 17.72 -10.62
C PRO A 127 3.76 16.23 -10.28
N VAL A 128 2.54 15.70 -10.41
CA VAL A 128 2.28 14.25 -10.33
C VAL A 128 2.86 13.60 -11.59
N ARG A 129 3.74 12.61 -11.42
CA ARG A 129 4.28 11.84 -12.55
C ARG A 129 3.37 10.64 -12.80
N LYS A 130 2.96 10.48 -14.05
CA LYS A 130 2.07 9.41 -14.52
C LYS A 130 2.82 8.60 -15.55
N GLU A 131 3.77 7.80 -15.07
CA GLU A 131 4.73 7.08 -15.92
C GLU A 131 4.07 5.90 -16.67
N GLY A 132 2.83 5.51 -16.32
CA GLY A 132 2.10 4.43 -16.96
C GLY A 132 2.79 3.07 -16.86
N PHE A 133 2.55 2.20 -17.84
CA PHE A 133 3.19 0.89 -17.96
C PHE A 133 4.62 1.00 -18.53
N THR A 134 5.47 1.77 -17.87
CA THR A 134 6.89 1.92 -18.23
C THR A 134 7.81 1.17 -17.27
N PRO A 135 9.00 0.74 -17.71
CA PRO A 135 9.96 0.05 -16.86
C PRO A 135 10.31 0.85 -15.59
N GLY A 136 10.26 0.17 -14.44
CA GLY A 136 10.56 0.76 -13.14
C GLY A 136 9.33 1.29 -12.38
N ASN A 137 8.17 1.39 -13.03
CA ASN A 137 6.93 1.70 -12.33
C ASN A 137 6.33 0.44 -11.66
N SER A 138 5.51 0.66 -10.62
CA SER A 138 4.79 -0.41 -9.92
C SER A 138 3.30 -0.34 -10.24
N VAL A 139 2.66 -1.51 -10.30
CA VAL A 139 1.20 -1.65 -10.39
C VAL A 139 0.68 -2.23 -9.10
N VAL A 140 -0.29 -1.57 -8.47
CA VAL A 140 -0.98 -2.09 -7.28
C VAL A 140 -2.30 -2.68 -7.73
N LEU A 141 -2.40 -4.01 -7.69
CA LEU A 141 -3.58 -4.73 -8.15
C LEU A 141 -4.38 -5.28 -6.98
N PHE A 142 -5.69 -5.02 -7.00
CA PHE A 142 -6.67 -5.58 -6.10
C PHE A 142 -7.66 -6.43 -6.87
N ASN A 143 -8.01 -7.59 -6.32
CA ASN A 143 -9.21 -8.32 -6.72
C ASN A 143 -10.35 -8.01 -5.74
N THR A 144 -11.55 -7.84 -6.28
CA THR A 144 -12.74 -7.52 -5.50
C THR A 144 -13.97 -8.24 -6.06
N THR A 145 -14.95 -8.49 -5.19
CA THR A 145 -16.31 -8.89 -5.59
C THR A 145 -17.28 -7.71 -5.61
N GLU A 146 -16.83 -6.52 -5.18
CA GLU A 146 -17.66 -5.34 -4.92
C GLU A 146 -17.34 -4.20 -5.91
N LEU A 147 -16.89 -4.52 -7.13
CA LEU A 147 -16.46 -3.53 -8.12
C LEU A 147 -17.57 -2.50 -8.42
N GLU A 148 -18.76 -2.96 -8.79
CA GLU A 148 -19.90 -2.09 -9.12
C GLU A 148 -20.24 -1.12 -7.97
N LYS A 149 -20.24 -1.64 -6.74
CA LYS A 149 -20.56 -0.85 -5.54
C LYS A 149 -19.49 0.18 -5.21
N ARG A 150 -18.21 -0.11 -5.45
CA ARG A 150 -17.09 0.75 -5.02
C ARG A 150 -16.57 1.66 -6.12
N TRP A 151 -16.82 1.34 -7.38
CA TRP A 151 -16.22 2.06 -8.51
C TRP A 151 -16.55 3.55 -8.49
N HIS A 152 -17.82 3.92 -8.29
CA HIS A 152 -18.22 5.33 -8.22
C HIS A 152 -17.54 6.10 -7.07
N LEU A 153 -17.20 5.41 -5.97
CA LEU A 153 -16.46 6.01 -4.86
C LEU A 153 -15.01 6.30 -5.26
N ILE A 154 -14.39 5.39 -6.02
CA ILE A 154 -13.01 5.52 -6.51
C ILE A 154 -12.92 6.69 -7.48
N GLU A 155 -13.83 6.77 -8.46
CA GLU A 155 -13.85 7.85 -9.46
C GLU A 155 -14.08 9.24 -8.83
N ALA A 156 -14.77 9.29 -7.69
CA ALA A 156 -15.06 10.53 -6.99
C ALA A 156 -13.87 11.04 -6.14
N VAL A 157 -12.79 10.27 -5.97
CA VAL A 157 -11.65 10.70 -5.15
C VAL A 157 -10.85 11.76 -5.90
N GLU A 158 -10.66 12.91 -5.25
CA GLU A 158 -9.79 13.98 -5.75
C GLU A 158 -8.37 13.45 -6.04
N GLY A 159 -7.89 13.69 -7.26
CA GLY A 159 -6.56 13.29 -7.72
C GLY A 159 -6.52 11.93 -8.41
N VAL A 160 -7.58 11.12 -8.32
CA VAL A 160 -7.70 9.90 -9.14
C VAL A 160 -7.92 10.29 -10.60
N GLU A 161 -7.18 9.61 -11.50
CA GLU A 161 -7.38 9.73 -12.94
C GLU A 161 -7.69 8.36 -13.53
N VAL A 162 -8.91 8.18 -14.01
CA VAL A 162 -9.33 6.93 -14.67
C VAL A 162 -8.68 6.84 -16.05
N ILE A 163 -7.93 5.75 -16.26
CA ILE A 163 -7.39 5.40 -17.58
C ILE A 163 -8.41 4.52 -18.31
N THR A 164 -8.98 3.55 -17.62
CA THR A 164 -10.00 2.63 -18.15
C THR A 164 -10.96 2.24 -17.04
N GLY A 165 -12.25 2.55 -17.22
CA GLY A 165 -13.31 2.08 -16.33
C GLY A 165 -13.62 0.58 -16.49
N PRO A 166 -14.57 0.03 -15.71
CA PRO A 166 -14.90 -1.39 -15.70
C PRO A 166 -15.17 -1.91 -17.10
N SER A 167 -14.30 -2.79 -17.57
CA SER A 167 -14.42 -3.36 -18.90
C SER A 167 -14.02 -4.83 -18.92
N TYR A 168 -14.82 -5.63 -19.61
CA TYR A 168 -14.62 -7.07 -19.73
C TYR A 168 -13.34 -7.40 -20.50
N ARG A 169 -12.54 -8.32 -19.98
CA ARG A 169 -11.32 -8.86 -20.59
C ARG A 169 -11.24 -10.37 -20.39
N GLU A 170 -10.56 -11.00 -21.34
CA GLU A 170 -10.22 -12.41 -21.30
C GLU A 170 -8.71 -12.57 -21.35
N TYR A 171 -8.20 -13.46 -20.50
CA TYR A 171 -6.80 -13.85 -20.46
C TYR A 171 -6.68 -15.38 -20.51
N PRO A 172 -5.60 -15.93 -21.07
CA PRO A 172 -5.28 -17.34 -20.87
C PRO A 172 -5.10 -17.64 -19.38
N SER A 173 -5.52 -18.82 -18.93
CA SER A 173 -5.17 -19.32 -17.60
C SER A 173 -3.67 -19.54 -17.46
N TYR A 174 -3.19 -19.68 -16.21
CA TYR A 174 -1.76 -19.86 -15.93
C TYR A 174 -1.16 -21.11 -16.58
N ASP A 175 -1.95 -22.18 -16.70
CA ASP A 175 -1.58 -23.42 -17.40
C ASP A 175 -1.93 -23.40 -18.90
N GLY A 176 -2.59 -22.34 -19.38
CA GLY A 176 -3.02 -22.16 -20.76
C GLY A 176 -4.18 -23.06 -21.21
N THR A 177 -4.83 -23.79 -20.31
CA THR A 177 -5.90 -24.75 -20.67
C THR A 177 -7.30 -24.15 -20.66
N SER A 178 -7.46 -22.94 -20.14
CA SER A 178 -8.75 -22.26 -19.99
C SER A 178 -8.63 -20.74 -20.12
N THR A 179 -9.75 -20.03 -19.96
CA THR A 179 -9.84 -18.58 -20.05
C THR A 179 -10.23 -17.99 -18.70
N ILE A 180 -9.47 -17.02 -18.22
CA ILE A 180 -9.81 -16.19 -17.06
C ILE A 180 -10.60 -14.99 -17.58
N ARG A 181 -11.81 -14.80 -17.05
CA ARG A 181 -12.67 -13.65 -17.37
C ARG A 181 -12.62 -12.64 -16.23
N VAL A 182 -12.37 -11.38 -16.56
CA VAL A 182 -12.17 -10.32 -15.56
C VAL A 182 -12.82 -9.03 -16.03
N ASN A 183 -13.53 -8.34 -15.15
CA ASN A 183 -13.79 -6.91 -15.32
C ASN A 183 -12.58 -6.14 -14.82
N VAL A 184 -11.85 -5.52 -15.75
CA VAL A 184 -10.61 -4.81 -15.48
C VAL A 184 -10.90 -3.32 -15.35
N THR A 185 -10.24 -2.69 -14.38
CA THR A 185 -10.15 -1.24 -14.26
C THR A 185 -8.69 -0.82 -14.16
N THR A 186 -8.40 0.40 -14.61
CA THR A 186 -7.06 0.97 -14.46
C THR A 186 -7.18 2.46 -14.22
N PHE A 187 -6.50 2.96 -13.21
CA PHE A 187 -6.47 4.37 -12.86
C PHE A 187 -5.14 4.75 -12.20
N TYR A 188 -4.83 6.04 -12.19
CA TYR A 188 -3.80 6.60 -11.33
C TYR A 188 -4.39 6.98 -9.98
N ASP A 189 -3.68 6.67 -8.91
CA ASP A 189 -3.96 7.23 -7.59
C ASP A 189 -3.57 8.73 -7.50
N PRO A 190 -3.87 9.43 -6.39
CA PRO A 190 -3.56 10.86 -6.24
C PRO A 190 -2.07 11.22 -6.41
N ASP A 191 -1.16 10.26 -6.26
CA ASP A 191 0.28 10.43 -6.38
C ASP A 191 0.86 9.89 -7.69
N GLY A 192 0.02 9.33 -8.56
CA GLY A 192 0.40 8.84 -9.89
C GLY A 192 0.83 7.37 -9.94
N PHE A 193 0.61 6.60 -8.86
CA PHE A 193 0.81 5.16 -8.89
C PHE A 193 -0.29 4.50 -9.72
N LEU A 194 0.08 3.47 -10.49
CA LEU A 194 -0.87 2.74 -11.31
C LEU A 194 -1.61 1.73 -10.44
N VAL A 195 -2.94 1.79 -10.46
CA VAL A 195 -3.80 0.92 -9.65
C VAL A 195 -4.79 0.20 -10.55
N GLU A 196 -4.97 -1.09 -10.27
CA GLU A 196 -6.02 -1.92 -10.85
C GLU A 196 -6.95 -2.40 -9.74
N PHE A 197 -8.26 -2.23 -9.93
CA PHE A 197 -9.29 -2.69 -9.01
C PHE A 197 -10.24 -3.60 -9.79
N ASN A 198 -9.86 -4.88 -9.86
CA ASN A 198 -10.40 -5.83 -10.81
C ASN A 198 -11.41 -6.76 -10.15
N GLN A 199 -12.39 -7.21 -10.93
CA GLN A 199 -13.32 -8.26 -10.50
C GLN A 199 -13.13 -9.48 -11.39
N PRO A 200 -12.46 -10.53 -10.88
CA PRO A 200 -12.52 -11.85 -11.49
C PRO A 200 -13.97 -12.32 -11.55
N LEU A 201 -14.39 -12.82 -12.71
CA LEU A 201 -15.73 -13.37 -12.93
C LEU A 201 -15.76 -14.89 -12.72
N ASP A 202 -14.59 -15.49 -12.65
CA ASP A 202 -14.35 -16.90 -12.36
C ASP A 202 -13.42 -17.04 -11.15
N PRO A 203 -13.46 -18.18 -10.43
CA PRO A 203 -12.41 -18.52 -9.48
C PRO A 203 -11.04 -18.52 -10.17
N ILE A 204 -10.10 -17.78 -9.59
CA ILE A 204 -8.69 -17.85 -9.99
C ILE A 204 -8.06 -18.97 -9.17
N HIS A 205 -7.70 -20.06 -9.83
CA HIS A 205 -6.98 -21.20 -9.25
C HIS A 205 -5.55 -21.25 -9.76
#